data_AF-A0A968VYY7-F1
#
_entry.id   AF-A0A968VYY7-F1
#
_cell.length_a   1.000
_cell.length_b   1.000
_cell.length_c   1.000
_cell.angle_alpha   90.00
_cell.angle_beta   90.00
_cell.angle_gamma   90.00
#
_symmetry.space_group_name_H-M   'P 1'
#
loop_
_entity.id
_entity.type
_entity.pdbx_description
1 polymer ?
#
loop_
_entity_poly.entity_id
_entity_poly.type
_entity_poly.pdbx_seq_one_letter_code
_entity_poly.pdbx_strand_id
1 'polypeptide(L)' 'MVYDCFPFFNELDILEIRLNELNEAVDKFVLVEASRTFQGDPKPLYFEENKEKVQGFFAKDRAHCR' A
#
# COMPACT_ATOMS: atom_id res chain seq x y z
N MET A 1 -10.89 14.59 7.67
CA MET A 1 -9.68 13.80 7.41
C MET A 1 -10.10 12.40 7.04
N VAL A 2 -9.84 12.00 5.79
CA VAL A 2 -10.24 10.73 5.19
C VAL A 2 -9.04 9.80 5.13
N TYR A 3 -9.22 8.60 5.69
CA TYR A 3 -8.24 7.54 5.69
C TYR A 3 -8.73 6.39 4.83
N ASP A 4 -7.85 5.86 3.99
CA ASP A 4 -8.08 4.66 3.22
C ASP A 4 -7.11 3.57 3.68
N CYS A 5 -7.64 2.53 4.34
CA CYS A 5 -6.87 1.46 4.94
C CYS A 5 -7.17 0.15 4.22
N PHE A 6 -6.15 -0.54 3.72
CA PHE A 6 -6.35 -1.78 2.97
C PHE A 6 -5.17 -2.75 3.10
N PRO A 7 -5.43 -4.08 3.06
CA PRO A 7 -4.38 -5.07 2.95
C PRO A 7 -3.80 -5.05 1.54
N PHE A 8 -2.49 -5.21 1.44
CA PHE A 8 -1.78 -5.32 0.17
C PHE A 8 -1.11 -6.69 0.04
N PHE A 9 -1.20 -7.27 -1.15
CA PHE A 9 -0.57 -8.54 -1.46
C PHE A 9 0.51 -8.40 -2.56
N ASN A 10 0.19 -8.59 -3.83
CA ASN A 10 1.17 -8.52 -4.92
C ASN A 10 0.65 -7.74 -6.15
N GLU A 11 -0.51 -7.12 -6.04
CA GLU A 11 -1.20 -6.42 -7.11
C GLU A 11 -0.75 -4.95 -7.19
N LEU A 12 0.49 -4.72 -7.64
CA LEU A 12 1.08 -3.37 -7.75
C LEU A 12 0.28 -2.46 -8.69
N ASP A 13 -0.22 -2.99 -9.80
CA ASP A 13 -1.00 -2.20 -10.78
C ASP A 13 -2.30 -1.68 -10.16
N ILE A 14 -2.95 -2.50 -9.32
CA ILE A 14 -4.18 -2.09 -8.61
C ILE A 14 -3.86 -1.03 -7.57
N LEU A 15 -2.73 -1.16 -6.87
CA LEU A 15 -2.26 -0.13 -5.93
C LEU A 15 -2.06 1.19 -6.66
N GLU A 16 -1.37 1.20 -7.81
CA GLU A 16 -1.14 2.40 -8.61
C GLU A 16 -2.45 3.08 -9.04
N ILE A 17 -3.39 2.30 -9.59
CA ILE A 17 -4.71 2.82 -9.98
C ILE A 17 -5.40 3.44 -8.77
N ARG A 18 -5.47 2.72 -7.64
CA ARG A 18 -6.14 3.18 -6.42
C ARG A 18 -5.53 4.48 -5.89
N LEU A 19 -4.20 4.58 -5.87
CA LEU A 19 -3.48 5.77 -5.41
C LEU A 19 -3.78 6.97 -6.31
N ASN A 20 -3.80 6.78 -7.64
CA ASN A 20 -4.10 7.84 -8.60
C ASN A 20 -5.55 8.34 -8.48
N GLU A 21 -6.52 7.42 -8.52
CA GLU A 21 -7.94 7.76 -8.53
C GLU A 21 -8.39 8.42 -7.21
N LEU A 22 -7.79 8.05 -6.08
CA LEU A 22 -8.22 8.52 -4.76
C LEU A 22 -7.34 9.65 -4.17
N ASN A 23 -6.29 10.08 -4.87
CA ASN A 23 -5.32 11.05 -4.33
C ASN A 23 -5.94 12.41 -3.93
N GLU A 24 -6.98 12.83 -4.65
CA GLU A 24 -7.67 14.11 -4.39
C GLU A 24 -8.64 14.02 -3.21
N ALA A 25 -9.25 12.86 -2.97
CA ALA A 25 -10.29 12.66 -1.96
C ALA A 25 -9.74 12.13 -0.62
N VAL A 26 -8.60 11.45 -0.62
CA VAL A 26 -8.04 10.77 0.57
C VAL A 26 -6.81 11.51 1.11
N ASP A 27 -6.85 11.86 2.38
CA ASP A 27 -5.75 12.51 3.08
C ASP A 27 -4.60 11.54 3.38
N LYS A 28 -4.92 10.30 3.82
CA LYS A 28 -3.92 9.27 4.20
C LYS A 28 -4.30 7.85 3.77
N PHE A 29 -3.31 7.10 3.24
CA PHE A 29 -3.43 5.72 2.79
C PHE A 29 -2.64 4.93 3.83
N VAL A 30 -3.25 3.90 4.36
CA VAL A 30 -2.65 2.98 5.31
C VAL A 30 -2.61 1.62 4.63
N LEU A 31 -1.45 1.31 4.09
CA LEU A 31 -1.19 0.01 3.48
C LEU A 31 -0.66 -0.94 4.55
N VAL A 32 -1.33 -2.08 4.68
CA VAL A 32 -0.95 -3.15 5.61
C VAL A 32 -0.49 -4.35 4.80
N GLU A 33 0.71 -4.85 5.09
CA GLU A 33 1.24 -6.06 4.47
C GLU A 33 1.69 -7.04 5.55
N ALA A 34 1.31 -8.31 5.41
CA ALA A 34 1.73 -9.37 6.31
C ALA A 34 2.90 -10.17 5.70
N SER A 35 3.81 -10.62 6.57
CA SER A 35 4.90 -11.54 6.21
C SER A 35 4.45 -13.00 6.00
N ARG A 36 3.14 -13.24 6.05
CA ARG A 36 2.53 -14.56 5.87
C ARG A 36 1.28 -14.48 5.00
N THR A 37 1.02 -15.54 4.24
CA THR A 37 -0.23 -15.71 3.51
C THR A 37 -1.39 -15.99 4.47
N PHE A 38 -2.63 -15.93 3.98
CA PHE A 38 -3.81 -16.35 4.75
C PHE A 38 -3.77 -17.82 5.20
N GLN A 39 -2.93 -18.65 4.56
CA GLN A 39 -2.71 -20.05 4.92
C GLN A 39 -1.56 -20.21 5.94
N GLY A 40 -0.87 -19.12 6.30
CA GLY A 40 0.20 -19.11 7.30
C GLY A 40 1.61 -19.29 6.75
N ASP A 41 1.74 -19.53 5.43
CA ASP A 41 3.02 -19.70 4.76
C ASP A 41 3.81 -18.39 4.72
N PRO A 42 5.15 -18.43 4.84
CA PRO A 42 5.99 -17.24 4.69
C PRO A 42 5.78 -16.59 3.32
N LYS A 43 5.71 -15.27 3.31
CA LYS A 43 5.59 -14.46 2.09
C LYS A 43 6.57 -13.27 2.14
N PRO A 44 7.22 -12.92 1.03
CA PRO A 44 8.00 -11.69 0.93
C PRO A 44 7.12 -10.43 1.09
N LEU A 45 7.72 -9.35 1.58
CA LEU A 45 7.05 -8.06 1.69
C LEU A 45 7.19 -7.33 0.35
N TYR A 46 6.22 -7.54 -0.54
CA TYR A 46 6.22 -7.02 -1.91
C TYR A 46 6.19 -5.49 -1.93
N PHE A 47 5.59 -4.85 -0.91
CA PHE A 47 5.58 -3.40 -0.83
C PHE A 47 6.97 -2.85 -0.50
N GLU A 48 7.68 -3.46 0.45
CA GLU A 48 9.05 -3.05 0.80
C GLU A 48 10.00 -3.25 -0.39
N GLU A 49 9.86 -4.35 -1.12
CA GLU A 49 10.66 -4.64 -2.33
C GLU A 49 10.42 -3.65 -3.49
N ASN A 50 9.21 -3.07 -3.58
CA ASN A 50 8.83 -2.20 -4.68
C ASN A 50 8.63 -0.74 -4.26
N LYS A 51 9.04 -0.38 -3.04
CA LYS A 51 8.82 0.94 -2.45
C LYS A 51 9.27 2.08 -3.36
N GLU A 52 10.41 1.92 -4.05
CA GLU A 52 10.95 2.90 -4.99
C GLU A 52 10.03 3.19 -6.18
N LYS A 53 9.30 2.19 -6.69
CA LYS A 53 8.35 2.38 -7.80
C LYS A 53 7.12 3.17 -7.39
N VAL A 54 6.74 3.05 -6.11
CA VAL A 54 5.55 3.71 -5.59
C VAL A 54 5.89 5.12 -5.04
N GLN A 55 7.18 5.48 -4.93
CA GLN A 55 7.65 6.79 -4.44
C GLN A 55 7.10 8.00 -5.19
N GLY A 56 6.83 7.87 -6.49
CA GLY A 56 6.22 8.94 -7.29
C GLY A 56 4.83 9.37 -6.82
N PHE A 57 4.12 8.52 -6.08
CA PHE A 57 2.75 8.77 -5.61
C PHE A 57 2.68 9.27 -4.15
N PHE A 58 3.82 9.41 -3.46
CA PHE A 58 3.89 9.61 -2.00
C PHE A 58 4.19 11.05 -1.55
N ALA A 59 3.52 12.05 -2.12
CA ALA A 59 3.70 13.46 -1.71
C ALA A 59 2.93 13.88 -0.44
N LYS A 60 2.04 13.03 0.10
CA LYS A 60 1.24 13.31 1.31
C LYS A 60 1.61 12.33 2.43
N ASP A 61 1.94 12.85 3.61
CA ASP A 61 2.37 12.10 4.81
C ASP A 61 1.53 10.86 5.10
N ARG A 62 2.11 9.65 5.00
CA ARG A 62 1.39 8.39 5.22
C ARG A 62 2.20 7.40 6.06
N ALA A 63 1.47 6.71 6.95
CA ALA A 63 2.01 5.75 7.91
C ALA A 63 1.90 4.33 7.33
N HIS A 64 3.04 3.64 7.22
CA HIS A 64 3.09 2.22 6.92
C HIS A 64 3.06 1.45 8.25
N CYS A 65 2.07 0.57 8.41
CA CYS A 65 1.96 -0.30 9.58
C CYS A 65 2.25 -1.72 9.13
N ARG A 66 3.34 -2.30 9.67
CA ARG A 66 3.72 -3.71 9.52
C ARG A 66 2.84 -4.61 10.38
#